data_AF-A0A7C4HIV7-F1
#
_entry.id   AF-A0A7C4HIV7-F1
#
_cell.length_a   1.000
_cell.length_b   1.000
_cell.length_c   1.000
_cell.angle_alpha   90.00
_cell.angle_beta   90.00
_cell.angle_gamma   90.00
#
_symmetry.space_group_name_H-M   'P 1'
#
loop_
_entity.id
_entity.type
_entity.pdbx_description
1 polymer ?
#
loop_
_entity_poly.entity_id
_entity_poly.type
_entity_poly.pdbx_seq_one_letter_code
_entity_poly.pdbx_strand_id
1 'polypeptide(L)'
;MVARAGENLFYVASADLVGKELTMEFAGCSLIIGPCYPKLSRIYAGPASKEVEEMLVATLDLAGVHKVRNIIPVFRDRRPETYAPLTSK
;
A
#
# COMPACT_ATOMS: atom_id res chain seq x y z
N MET A 1 1.34 2.19 4.61
CA MET A 1 0.81 1.73 3.29
C MET A 1 1.66 2.16 2.10
N VAL A 2 2.02 3.44 1.97
CA VAL A 2 2.82 3.99 0.85
C VAL A 2 4.09 3.19 0.57
N ALA A 3 4.91 2.95 1.59
CA ALA A 3 6.12 2.15 1.47
C ALA A 3 5.84 0.73 0.94
N ARG A 4 4.83 0.04 1.50
CA ARG A 4 4.50 -1.35 1.10
C ARG A 4 4.07 -1.46 -0.36
N ALA A 5 3.22 -0.54 -0.83
CA ALA A 5 2.76 -0.50 -2.20
C ALA A 5 3.90 -0.24 -3.20
N GLY A 6 4.84 0.65 -2.84
CA GLY A 6 6.01 0.95 -3.66
C GLY A 6 7.09 -0.14 -3.64
N GLU A 7 7.50 -0.63 -2.47
CA GLU A 7 8.58 -1.62 -2.31
C GLU A 7 8.23 -2.98 -2.92
N ASN A 8 6.96 -3.39 -2.84
CA ASN A 8 6.50 -4.69 -3.34
C ASN A 8 5.77 -4.59 -4.68
N LEU A 9 5.58 -3.37 -5.19
CA LEU A 9 4.90 -3.07 -6.44
C LEU A 9 3.55 -3.79 -6.57
N PHE A 10 2.63 -3.51 -5.65
CA PHE A 10 1.26 -4.04 -5.66
C PHE A 10 0.24 -2.99 -5.21
N TYR A 11 -1.02 -3.21 -5.56
CA TYR A 11 -2.13 -2.43 -5.05
C TYR A 11 -2.46 -2.82 -3.60
N VAL A 12 -2.82 -1.83 -2.78
CA VAL A 12 -3.30 -1.98 -1.41
C VAL A 12 -4.56 -1.16 -1.26
N ALA A 13 -5.60 -1.76 -0.67
CA ALA A 13 -6.73 -1.04 -0.12
C ALA A 13 -6.73 -1.27 1.40
N SER A 14 -6.69 -0.20 2.18
CA SER A 14 -6.89 -0.26 3.64
C SER A 14 -8.26 0.24 3.97
N ALA A 15 -8.96 -0.51 4.81
CA ALA A 15 -10.25 -0.17 5.37
C ALA A 15 -10.07 -0.07 6.88
N ASP A 16 -9.92 1.17 7.34
CA ASP A 16 -9.63 1.51 8.72
C ASP A 16 -10.92 1.93 9.43
N LEU A 17 -11.00 1.66 10.74
CA LEU A 17 -12.06 2.20 11.60
C LEU A 17 -11.84 3.70 11.81
N VAL A 18 -12.92 4.43 12.07
CA VAL A 18 -12.94 5.88 12.28
C VAL A 18 -13.70 6.23 13.55
N GLY A 19 -13.42 7.41 14.11
CA GLY A 19 -14.12 7.89 15.29
C GLY A 19 -13.67 7.21 16.59
N LYS A 20 -14.56 7.21 17.59
CA LYS A 20 -14.24 6.78 18.96
C LYS A 20 -15.16 5.65 19.42
N GLU A 21 -14.55 4.58 19.90
CA GLU A 21 -15.23 3.51 20.62
C GLU A 21 -14.78 3.51 22.08
N LEU A 22 -15.69 3.83 23.00
CA LEU A 22 -15.42 3.98 24.43
C LEU A 22 -14.26 4.95 24.72
N THR A 23 -13.08 4.43 25.06
CA THR A 23 -11.86 5.19 25.34
C THR A 23 -10.83 5.14 24.20
N MET A 24 -11.10 4.38 23.14
CA MET A 24 -10.20 4.20 21.99
C MET A 24 -10.62 5.09 20.83
N GLU A 25 -9.67 5.83 20.28
CA GLU A 25 -9.85 6.61 19.05
C GLU A 25 -9.14 5.90 17.90
N PHE A 26 -9.86 5.69 16.81
CA PHE A 26 -9.32 5.06 15.61
C PHE A 26 -8.72 6.10 14.67
N ALA A 27 -7.65 5.72 14.00
CA ALA A 27 -6.86 6.64 13.18
C ALA A 27 -7.53 7.00 11.84
N GLY A 28 -8.49 6.18 11.36
CA GLY A 28 -9.06 6.29 10.03
C GLY A 28 -8.00 6.31 8.94
N CYS A 29 -8.17 7.21 7.97
CA CYS A 29 -7.24 7.39 6.85
C CYS A 29 -7.12 6.18 5.91
N SER A 30 -8.21 5.42 5.76
CA SER A 30 -8.38 4.43 4.68
C SER A 30 -7.94 5.02 3.33
N LEU A 31 -7.25 4.23 2.51
CA LEU A 31 -6.82 4.66 1.18
C LEU A 31 -6.59 3.48 0.24
N ILE A 32 -6.73 3.73 -1.05
CA ILE A 32 -6.36 2.81 -2.13
C ILE A 32 -5.08 3.35 -2.77
N ILE A 33 -4.01 2.58 -2.76
CA ILE A 33 -2.68 2.97 -3.28
C ILE A 33 -2.10 1.83 -4.11
N GLY A 34 -1.28 2.16 -5.11
CA GLY A 34 -0.63 1.17 -5.94
C GLY A 34 0.69 1.63 -6.51
N PRO A 35 1.38 0.75 -7.26
CA PRO A 35 2.64 1.07 -7.90
C PRO A 35 2.43 2.10 -9.01
N CYS A 36 3.45 2.91 -9.26
CA CYS A 36 3.47 3.85 -10.36
C CYS A 36 4.89 3.98 -10.91
N TYR A 37 5.05 4.71 -12.00
CA TYR A 37 6.34 5.18 -12.49
C TYR A 37 6.12 6.55 -13.14
N PRO A 38 6.99 7.57 -12.95
CA PRO A 38 8.30 7.54 -12.29
C PRO A 38 8.26 7.60 -10.74
N LYS A 39 7.10 7.82 -10.13
CA LYS A 39 6.95 7.75 -8.66
C LYS A 39 6.78 6.30 -8.21
N LEU A 40 7.35 5.88 -7.09
CA LEU A 40 7.23 4.49 -6.59
C LEU A 40 5.78 4.05 -6.33
N SER A 41 4.90 4.97 -5.94
CA SER A 41 3.49 4.68 -5.67
C SER A 41 2.59 5.87 -5.96
N ARG A 42 1.29 5.59 -6.15
CA ARG A 42 0.24 6.58 -6.38
C ARG A 42 -1.01 6.23 -5.57
N ILE A 43 -1.61 7.22 -4.92
CA ILE A 43 -2.94 7.09 -4.30
C ILE A 43 -4.00 7.17 -5.40
N TYR A 44 -4.92 6.21 -5.41
CA TYR A 44 -6.04 6.08 -6.33
C TYR A 44 -7.36 6.54 -5.69
N ALA A 45 -7.51 6.40 -4.37
CA ALA A 45 -8.60 6.98 -3.58
C ALA A 45 -8.16 7.21 -2.12
N GLY A 46 -8.73 8.21 -1.46
CA GLY A 46 -8.40 8.61 -0.09
C GLY A 46 -7.26 9.65 0.01
N PRO A 47 -6.71 9.89 1.21
CA PRO A 47 -7.14 9.27 2.48
C PRO A 47 -8.57 9.68 2.85
N ALA A 48 -9.33 8.74 3.40
CA ALA A 48 -10.63 9.00 4.01
C ALA A 48 -10.51 9.79 5.32
N SER A 49 -11.63 10.30 5.83
CA SER A 49 -11.72 10.93 7.14
C SER A 49 -11.18 10.05 8.28
N LYS A 50 -10.76 10.73 9.34
CA LYS A 50 -10.39 10.13 10.63
C LYS A 50 -11.60 9.96 11.57
N GLU A 51 -12.67 10.69 11.29
CA GLU A 51 -13.76 10.94 12.23
C GLU A 51 -15.09 10.32 11.78
N VAL A 52 -15.33 10.27 10.46
CA VAL A 52 -16.61 9.84 9.90
C VAL A 52 -16.45 8.74 8.87
N GLU A 53 -17.49 7.92 8.72
CA GLU A 53 -17.53 6.83 7.76
C GLU A 53 -17.52 7.35 6.32
N GLU A 54 -16.74 6.70 5.46
CA GLU A 54 -16.63 7.05 4.04
C GLU A 54 -16.48 5.80 3.16
N MET A 55 -16.94 5.90 1.92
CA MET A 55 -16.73 4.88 0.90
C MET A 55 -15.75 5.37 -0.16
N LEU A 56 -14.59 4.72 -0.25
CA LEU A 56 -13.59 4.98 -1.28
C LEU A 56 -13.75 4.00 -2.45
N VAL A 57 -13.78 4.52 -3.67
CA VAL A 57 -13.92 3.72 -4.89
C VAL A 57 -12.82 4.11 -5.89
N ALA A 58 -12.17 3.13 -6.50
CA ALA A 58 -11.19 3.35 -7.56
C ALA A 58 -11.20 2.21 -8.58
N THR A 59 -10.94 2.56 -9.85
CA THR A 59 -10.67 1.59 -10.92
C THR A 59 -9.17 1.36 -11.04
N LEU A 60 -8.74 0.11 -10.98
CA LEU A 60 -7.32 -0.28 -11.00
C LEU A 60 -6.97 -1.08 -12.26
N ASP A 61 -5.90 -0.70 -12.94
CA ASP A 61 -5.29 -1.51 -14.01
C ASP A 61 -4.33 -2.53 -13.41
N LEU A 62 -4.82 -3.74 -13.13
CA LEU A 62 -4.00 -4.81 -12.57
C LEU A 62 -2.86 -5.24 -13.51
N ALA A 63 -3.02 -5.08 -14.82
CA ALA A 63 -1.95 -5.36 -15.78
C ALA A 63 -0.81 -4.33 -15.71
N GLY A 64 -1.09 -3.12 -15.19
CA GLY A 64 -0.11 -2.08 -14.92
C GLY A 64 1.03 -2.52 -13.99
N VAL A 65 0.76 -3.45 -13.06
CA VAL A 65 1.79 -4.02 -12.16
C VAL A 65 2.93 -4.66 -12.94
N HIS A 66 2.62 -5.40 -14.01
CA HIS A 66 3.65 -6.04 -14.85
C HIS A 66 4.55 -5.00 -15.52
N LYS A 67 3.97 -3.89 -16.00
CA LYS A 67 4.73 -2.80 -16.62
C LYS A 67 5.71 -2.18 -15.64
N VAL A 68 5.26 -1.86 -14.42
CA VAL A 68 6.13 -1.26 -13.41
C VAL A 68 7.22 -2.22 -12.95
N ARG A 69 6.91 -3.51 -12.76
CA ARG A 69 7.90 -4.53 -12.38
C ARG A 69 8.95 -4.82 -13.45
N ASN A 70 8.64 -4.60 -14.73
CA ASN A 70 9.62 -4.67 -15.81
C ASN A 70 10.60 -3.49 -15.78
N ILE A 71 10.16 -2.32 -15.33
CA ILE A 71 10.99 -1.11 -15.19
C ILE A 71 11.82 -1.17 -13.90
N ILE A 72 11.19 -1.60 -12.80
CA ILE A 72 11.78 -1.70 -11.47
C ILE A 72 11.79 -3.19 -11.06
N PRO A 73 12.91 -3.91 -11.28
CA PRO A 73 12.95 -5.36 -11.18
C PRO A 73 13.18 -5.83 -9.73
N VAL A 74 12.25 -5.46 -8.84
CA VAL A 74 12.32 -5.70 -7.39
C VAL A 74 12.61 -7.14 -7.00
N PHE A 75 12.14 -8.12 -7.78
CA PHE A 75 12.39 -9.54 -7.50
C PHE A 75 13.79 -10.01 -7.89
N ARG A 76 14.31 -9.49 -9.02
CA ARG A 76 15.66 -9.79 -9.50
C ARG A 76 16.71 -9.22 -8.56
N ASP A 77 16.44 -8.04 -8.01
CA ASP A 77 17.40 -7.32 -7.19
C ASP A 77 17.46 -7.82 -5.74
N ARG A 78 16.57 -8.74 -5.33
CA ARG A 78 16.61 -9.36 -3.99
C ARG A 78 17.88 -10.18 -3.81
N ARG A 79 18.39 -10.19 -2.57
CA ARG A 79 19.54 -10.99 -2.13
C ARG A 79 19.14 -11.86 -0.94
N PRO A 80 18.37 -12.94 -1.14
CA PRO A 80 17.87 -13.78 -0.05
C PRO A 80 18.95 -14.25 0.93
N GLU A 81 20.17 -14.46 0.44
CA GLU A 81 21.33 -14.87 1.21
C GLU A 81 21.72 -13.88 2.31
N THR A 82 21.37 -12.60 2.20
CA THR A 82 21.67 -11.58 3.21
C THR A 82 20.59 -11.48 4.30
N TYR A 83 19.45 -12.16 4.12
CA TYR A 83 18.30 -12.04 5.02
C TYR A 83 18.36 -13.02 6.20
N ALA A 84 19.41 -13.83 6.33
CA ALA A 84 19.54 -14.83 7.39
C ALA A 84 19.28 -14.27 8.81
N PRO A 85 19.75 -13.07 9.20
CA PRO A 85 19.43 -12.51 10.52
C PRO A 85 17.94 -12.21 10.75
N LEU A 86 17.16 -12.01 9.68
CA LEU A 86 15.72 -11.76 9.78
C LEU A 86 14.91 -13.06 9.97
N THR A 87 15.53 -14.22 9.74
CA THR A 87 14.88 -15.54 9.79
C THR A 87 15.46 -16.47 10.86
N SER A 88 16.63 -16.13 11.44
CA SER A 88 17.17 -16.81 12.62
C SER A 88 16.37 -16.46 13.86
N LYS A 89 15.78 -17.47 14.51
CA LYS A 89 15.09 -17.34 15.80
C LYS A 89 16.08 -17.22 16.96
#